data_AF-A0A239CJF3-F1
#
_entry.id   AF-A0A239CJF3-F1
#
_cell.length_a   1.000
_cell.length_b   1.000
_cell.length_c   1.000
_cell.angle_alpha   90.00
_cell.angle_beta   90.00
_cell.angle_gamma   90.00
#
_symmetry.space_group_name_H-M   'P 1'
#
loop_
_entity.id
_entity.type
_entity.pdbx_description
1 polymer ?
#
loop_
_entity_poly.entity_id
_entity_poly.type
_entity_poly.pdbx_seq_one_letter_code
_entity_poly.pdbx_strand_id
1 'polypeptide(L)'
;MSPETACLALDPAVLLRAGAEAFIVLHKDALRERIDVRQTRVLDWEGDVLFLAQTDPPVPREASGAQAEVVALAPACGEELRPMGYVARVLDVRPDYPSAGLAVEAIAVSAPTPCDLFETSLRMHYRVPVEEDMGVGILLEGFETPQLLDFSAGGARVLVDASEQAYADLAVGKSIPFRLLFVGSGYAAGDAVVRSLRREDDRATCGLFFTNMEIRDIRYLERMVARVVSACRQREGDAGYV
;
A
#
# COMPACT_ATOMS: atom_id res chain seq x y z
N MET A 1 30.84 -20.87 6.51
CA MET A 1 30.38 -20.03 5.38
C MET A 1 29.07 -19.42 5.81
N SER A 2 29.06 -18.11 6.09
CA SER A 2 27.86 -17.41 6.55
C SER A 2 26.87 -17.24 5.40
N PRO A 3 25.55 -17.24 5.67
CA PRO A 3 24.51 -16.95 4.68
C PRO A 3 24.33 -15.43 4.47
N GLU A 4 25.43 -14.67 4.54
CA GLU A 4 25.44 -13.27 4.16
C GLU A 4 25.75 -13.18 2.66
N THR A 5 25.00 -12.32 1.96
CA THR A 5 25.21 -11.91 0.56
C THR A 5 24.56 -12.79 -0.52
N ALA A 6 23.23 -12.84 -0.51
CA ALA A 6 22.46 -13.04 -1.74
C ALA A 6 21.20 -12.14 -1.77
N CYS A 7 21.35 -10.85 -1.40
CA CYS A 7 20.52 -9.84 -2.03
C CYS A 7 21.05 -9.66 -3.45
N LEU A 8 20.44 -10.34 -4.42
CA LEU A 8 20.60 -9.98 -5.83
C LEU A 8 20.40 -8.46 -5.91
N ALA A 9 21.38 -7.75 -6.48
CA ALA A 9 21.20 -6.34 -6.81
C ALA A 9 19.93 -6.25 -7.65
N LEU A 10 18.88 -5.64 -7.09
CA LEU A 10 17.59 -5.53 -7.73
C LEU A 10 17.77 -4.60 -8.92
N ASP A 11 17.56 -5.13 -10.13
CA ASP A 11 17.65 -4.34 -11.36
C ASP A 11 16.39 -3.48 -11.48
N PRO A 12 16.50 -2.14 -11.44
CA PRO A 12 15.35 -1.26 -11.59
C PRO A 12 14.60 -1.49 -12.91
N ALA A 13 15.29 -1.86 -13.99
CA ALA A 13 14.66 -2.10 -15.30
C ALA A 13 13.73 -3.32 -15.29
N VAL A 14 14.00 -4.30 -14.42
CA VAL A 14 13.14 -5.47 -14.22
C VAL A 14 11.92 -5.12 -13.39
N LEU A 15 12.13 -4.32 -12.33
CA LEU A 15 11.11 -3.91 -11.37
C LEU A 15 10.11 -2.91 -11.98
N LEU A 16 10.61 -1.95 -12.76
CA LEU A 16 9.86 -0.85 -13.38
C LEU A 16 9.78 -1.03 -14.90
N ARG A 17 9.58 -2.26 -15.37
CA ARG A 17 9.34 -2.54 -16.79
C ARG A 17 7.98 -2.00 -17.24
N ALA A 18 7.84 -1.71 -18.54
CA ALA A 18 6.56 -1.34 -19.12
C ALA A 18 5.43 -2.31 -18.70
N GLY A 19 4.30 -1.74 -18.28
CA GLY A 19 3.15 -2.46 -17.74
C GLY A 19 3.22 -2.82 -16.26
N ALA A 20 4.34 -2.60 -15.57
CA ALA A 20 4.45 -2.86 -14.13
C ALA A 20 3.61 -1.86 -13.32
N GLU A 21 2.93 -2.34 -12.29
CA GLU A 21 2.24 -1.51 -11.31
C GLU A 21 3.25 -0.81 -10.40
N ALA A 22 3.01 0.47 -10.13
CA ALA A 22 3.84 1.29 -9.29
C ALA A 22 2.98 2.29 -8.49
N PHE A 23 3.64 3.01 -7.59
CA PHE A 23 3.05 4.09 -6.82
C PHE A 23 3.92 5.33 -6.95
N ILE A 24 3.30 6.50 -6.99
CA ILE A 24 3.99 7.78 -6.88
C ILE A 24 3.58 8.48 -5.58
N VAL A 25 4.57 8.91 -4.81
CA VAL A 25 4.42 9.63 -3.55
C VAL A 25 4.80 11.08 -3.81
N LEU A 26 3.80 11.96 -3.90
CA LEU A 26 3.99 13.36 -4.31
C LEU A 26 4.29 14.29 -3.12
N HIS A 27 3.81 13.92 -1.94
CA HIS A 27 3.97 14.74 -0.75
C HIS A 27 4.11 13.87 0.50
N LYS A 28 5.11 14.21 1.32
CA LYS A 28 5.33 13.62 2.63
C LYS A 28 5.38 14.75 3.65
N ASP A 29 4.22 15.11 4.21
CA ASP A 29 4.15 16.06 5.32
C ASP A 29 4.38 15.27 6.61
N ALA A 30 5.62 15.25 7.10
CA ALA A 30 5.95 14.56 8.35
C ALA A 30 5.32 15.22 9.58
N LEU A 31 4.99 16.51 9.52
CA LEU A 31 4.39 17.27 10.62
C LEU A 31 2.87 17.08 10.66
N ARG A 32 2.23 16.90 9.50
CA ARG A 32 0.79 16.59 9.39
C ARG A 32 0.49 15.10 9.19
N GLU A 33 1.51 14.25 9.22
CA GLU A 33 1.44 12.80 9.00
C GLU A 33 0.63 12.40 7.75
N ARG A 34 0.66 13.26 6.72
CA ARG A 34 -0.09 13.04 5.48
C ARG A 34 0.87 12.68 4.37
N ILE A 35 0.65 11.50 3.79
CA ILE A 35 1.38 11.03 2.62
C ILE A 35 0.38 10.99 1.47
N ASP A 36 0.66 11.71 0.39
CA ASP A 36 -0.13 11.64 -0.86
C ASP A 36 0.50 10.57 -1.75
N VAL A 37 -0.08 9.37 -1.73
CA VAL A 37 0.36 8.24 -2.55
C VAL A 37 -0.71 7.88 -3.53
N ARG A 38 -0.31 7.70 -4.79
CA ARG A 38 -1.23 7.41 -5.88
C ARG A 38 -0.73 6.22 -6.67
N GLN A 39 -1.64 5.32 -7.00
CA GLN A 39 -1.33 4.19 -7.87
C GLN A 39 -1.12 4.67 -9.31
N THR A 40 -0.15 4.09 -9.98
CA THR A 40 0.18 4.34 -11.37
C THR A 40 0.69 3.05 -12.02
N ARG A 41 0.97 3.10 -13.31
CA ARG A 41 1.56 2.02 -14.07
C ARG A 41 2.70 2.56 -14.91
N VAL A 42 3.79 1.82 -15.02
CA VAL A 42 4.87 2.17 -15.95
C VAL A 42 4.36 2.03 -17.37
N LEU A 43 4.43 3.11 -18.14
CA LEU A 43 4.12 3.11 -19.56
C LEU A 43 5.36 2.71 -20.36
N ASP A 44 6.48 3.36 -20.10
CA ASP A 44 7.74 3.11 -20.79
C ASP A 44 8.94 3.62 -19.99
N TRP A 45 10.13 3.22 -20.42
CA TRP A 45 11.42 3.70 -19.94
C TRP A 45 12.30 4.11 -21.12
N GLU A 46 12.63 5.40 -21.22
CA GLU A 46 13.48 5.94 -22.27
C GLU A 46 14.69 6.67 -21.65
N GLY A 47 15.87 6.05 -21.70
CA GLY A 47 17.10 6.66 -21.19
C GLY A 47 17.05 6.96 -19.69
N ASP A 48 17.12 8.24 -19.33
CA ASP A 48 17.05 8.76 -17.96
C ASP A 48 15.63 9.20 -17.55
N VAL A 49 14.61 8.86 -18.35
CA VAL A 49 13.21 9.19 -18.10
C VAL A 49 12.36 7.93 -17.99
N LEU A 50 11.58 7.85 -16.92
CA LEU A 50 10.53 6.87 -16.72
C LEU A 50 9.17 7.53 -16.97
N PHE A 51 8.34 6.92 -17.81
CA PHE A 51 7.00 7.39 -18.08
C PHE A 51 5.98 6.58 -17.29
N LEU A 52 5.20 7.27 -16.48
CA LEU A 52 4.16 6.70 -15.64
C LEU A 52 2.79 7.12 -16.16
N ALA A 53 1.78 6.26 -16.04
CA ALA A 53 0.41 6.61 -16.34
C ALA A 53 -0.07 7.72 -15.41
N GLN A 54 -0.95 8.60 -15.92
CA GLN A 54 -1.63 9.56 -15.06
C GLN A 54 -2.39 8.85 -13.93
N THR A 55 -2.42 9.47 -12.75
CA THR A 55 -3.07 8.92 -11.55
C THR A 55 -4.48 9.46 -11.34
N ASP A 56 -5.23 8.89 -10.40
CA ASP A 56 -6.48 9.47 -9.89
C ASP A 56 -6.36 9.70 -8.37
N PRO A 57 -6.38 10.95 -7.86
CA PRO A 57 -6.47 12.21 -8.61
C PRO A 57 -5.29 12.45 -9.56
N PRO A 58 -5.45 13.24 -10.65
CA PRO A 58 -4.37 13.52 -11.59
C PRO A 58 -3.24 14.33 -10.95
N VAL A 59 -2.00 14.01 -11.31
CA VAL A 59 -0.83 14.82 -10.97
C VAL A 59 -0.88 16.08 -11.84
N PRO A 60 -0.96 17.27 -11.21
CA PRO A 60 -1.06 18.52 -11.94
C PRO A 60 0.26 18.83 -12.65
N ARG A 61 0.21 19.54 -13.78
CA ARG A 61 1.40 19.98 -14.52
C ARG A 61 2.30 20.90 -13.68
N GLU A 62 1.71 21.58 -12.72
CA GLU A 62 2.37 22.43 -11.74
C GLU A 62 3.29 21.63 -10.80
N ALA A 63 3.18 20.30 -10.76
CA ALA A 63 4.11 19.43 -10.05
C ALA A 63 5.46 19.28 -10.77
N SER A 64 5.62 19.76 -12.01
CA SER A 64 6.90 19.74 -12.71
C SER A 64 8.00 20.43 -11.89
N GLY A 65 9.13 19.73 -11.76
CA GLY A 65 10.27 20.10 -10.92
C GLY A 65 10.17 19.62 -9.47
N ALA A 66 9.00 19.16 -8.99
CA ALA A 66 8.83 18.66 -7.64
C ALA A 66 9.53 17.30 -7.44
N GLN A 67 9.94 17.05 -6.20
CA GLN A 67 10.46 15.75 -5.79
C GLN A 67 9.29 14.82 -5.45
N ALA A 68 9.38 13.57 -5.89
CA ALA A 68 8.46 12.51 -5.58
C ALA A 68 9.24 11.24 -5.22
N GLU A 69 8.58 10.24 -4.64
CA GLU A 69 9.11 8.88 -4.54
C GLU A 69 8.33 7.96 -5.45
N VAL A 70 9.01 7.17 -6.27
CA VAL A 70 8.35 6.12 -7.07
C VAL A 70 8.64 4.79 -6.42
N VAL A 71 7.59 4.03 -6.15
CA VAL A 71 7.63 2.78 -5.39
C VAL A 71 7.07 1.65 -6.24
N ALA A 72 7.79 0.54 -6.31
CA ALA A 72 7.32 -0.69 -6.91
C ALA A 72 7.54 -1.86 -5.95
N LEU A 73 6.84 -2.96 -6.19
CA LEU A 73 6.84 -4.11 -5.30
C LEU A 73 7.75 -5.18 -5.85
N ALA A 74 8.86 -5.42 -5.16
CA ALA A 74 9.82 -6.45 -5.51
C ALA A 74 9.48 -7.77 -4.81
N PRO A 75 9.61 -8.92 -5.48
CA PRO A 75 9.61 -10.22 -4.81
C PRO A 75 10.76 -10.31 -3.81
N ALA A 76 10.48 -10.75 -2.59
CA ALA A 76 11.46 -11.12 -1.58
C ALA A 76 11.53 -12.64 -1.41
N CYS A 77 12.49 -13.11 -0.61
CA CYS A 77 12.60 -14.51 -0.24
C CYS A 77 11.32 -14.94 0.53
N GLY A 78 10.62 -15.97 0.05
CA GLY A 78 9.47 -16.56 0.74
C GLY A 78 8.11 -15.89 0.46
N GLU A 79 7.79 -15.64 -0.81
CA GLU A 79 6.49 -15.09 -1.29
C GLU A 79 6.09 -13.71 -0.76
N GLU A 80 6.95 -13.03 0.00
CA GLU A 80 6.71 -11.68 0.51
C GLU A 80 7.05 -10.63 -0.57
N LEU A 81 6.20 -9.61 -0.75
CA LEU A 81 6.49 -8.47 -1.62
C LEU A 81 7.06 -7.31 -0.79
N ARG A 82 8.27 -6.84 -1.13
CA ARG A 82 8.91 -5.70 -0.50
C ARG A 82 8.72 -4.42 -1.31
N PRO A 83 8.29 -3.32 -0.69
CA PRO A 83 8.25 -2.03 -1.36
C PRO A 83 9.68 -1.50 -1.57
N MET A 84 10.07 -1.37 -2.83
CA MET A 84 11.32 -0.77 -3.25
C MET A 84 11.03 0.58 -3.88
N GLY A 85 11.55 1.63 -3.25
CA GLY A 85 11.37 3.01 -3.66
C GLY A 85 12.65 3.62 -4.21
N TYR A 86 12.49 4.72 -4.94
CA TYR A 86 13.57 5.65 -5.22
C TYR A 86 13.04 7.08 -5.28
N VAL A 87 13.92 8.04 -5.03
CA VAL A 87 13.60 9.46 -5.14
C VAL A 87 13.65 9.88 -6.61
N ALA A 88 12.55 10.39 -7.12
CA ALA A 88 12.42 10.92 -8.47
C ALA A 88 12.16 12.42 -8.47
N ARG A 89 12.45 13.07 -9.60
CA ARG A 89 11.94 14.41 -9.92
C ARG A 89 10.85 14.27 -10.97
N VAL A 90 9.70 14.90 -10.75
CA VAL A 90 8.69 15.08 -11.81
C VAL A 90 9.27 16.00 -12.85
N LEU A 91 9.50 15.52 -14.06
CA LEU A 91 10.08 16.27 -15.15
C LEU A 91 9.00 17.03 -15.93
N ASP A 92 7.89 16.35 -16.22
CA ASP A 92 6.77 16.90 -16.98
C ASP A 92 5.49 16.07 -16.80
N VAL A 93 4.33 16.63 -17.17
CA VAL A 93 3.07 15.89 -17.33
C VAL A 93 2.56 16.10 -18.76
N ARG A 94 2.77 15.08 -19.60
CA ARG A 94 2.50 15.09 -21.05
C ARG A 94 1.06 14.67 -21.34
N PRO A 95 0.27 15.46 -22.08
CA PRO A 95 -1.13 15.13 -22.37
C PRO A 95 -1.34 14.03 -23.43
N ASP A 96 -0.35 13.79 -24.28
CA ASP A 96 -0.48 13.05 -25.54
C ASP A 96 0.64 12.02 -25.73
N TYR A 97 1.04 11.35 -24.65
CA TYR A 97 2.07 10.31 -24.70
C TYR A 97 1.57 9.08 -25.46
N PRO A 98 2.32 8.58 -26.46
CA PRO A 98 1.92 7.40 -27.23
C PRO A 98 2.11 6.12 -26.41
N SER A 99 1.02 5.43 -26.09
CA SER A 99 1.04 4.15 -25.38
C SER A 99 0.07 3.15 -26.03
N ALA A 100 0.58 2.00 -26.45
CA ALA A 100 -0.21 0.90 -27.04
C ALA A 100 -1.17 1.35 -28.18
N GLY A 101 -0.72 2.32 -29.00
CA GLY A 101 -1.49 2.85 -30.13
C GLY A 101 -2.53 3.92 -29.79
N LEU A 102 -2.59 4.36 -28.52
CA LEU A 102 -3.45 5.45 -28.06
C LEU A 102 -2.60 6.58 -27.46
N ALA A 103 -3.06 7.82 -27.57
CA ALA A 103 -2.49 8.94 -26.85
C ALA A 103 -3.10 9.00 -25.44
N VAL A 104 -2.25 8.99 -24.41
CA VAL A 104 -2.65 9.03 -22.99
C VAL A 104 -1.89 10.13 -22.26
N GLU A 105 -2.44 10.60 -21.15
CA GLU A 105 -1.68 11.47 -20.25
C GLU A 105 -0.62 10.66 -19.50
N ALA A 106 0.61 11.16 -19.47
CA ALA A 106 1.75 10.53 -18.81
C ALA A 106 2.50 11.50 -17.92
N ILE A 107 2.99 11.00 -16.80
CA ILE A 107 3.89 11.70 -15.89
C ILE A 107 5.31 11.25 -16.24
N ALA A 108 6.14 12.18 -16.68
CA ALA A 108 7.55 11.93 -16.91
C ALA A 108 8.31 12.18 -15.61
N VAL A 109 9.08 11.19 -15.15
CA VAL A 109 9.91 11.32 -13.94
C VAL A 109 11.34 10.89 -14.26
N SER A 110 12.32 11.36 -13.47
CA SER A 110 13.69 10.87 -13.58
C SER A 110 13.74 9.36 -13.30
N ALA A 111 14.51 8.63 -14.11
CA ALA A 111 14.72 7.20 -13.94
C ALA A 111 15.77 6.89 -12.85
N PRO A 112 15.65 5.77 -12.11
CA PRO A 112 16.64 5.36 -11.11
C PRO A 112 17.83 4.65 -11.74
N THR A 113 18.97 4.74 -11.06
CA THR A 113 20.09 3.79 -11.18
C THR A 113 19.95 2.65 -10.17
N PRO A 114 20.67 1.52 -10.33
CA PRO A 114 20.63 0.43 -9.35
C PRO A 114 20.99 0.85 -7.91
N CYS A 115 21.79 1.91 -7.75
CA CYS A 115 22.19 2.44 -6.44
C CYS A 115 21.14 3.36 -5.80
N ASP A 116 20.13 3.80 -6.56
CA ASP A 116 19.09 4.70 -6.07
C ASP A 116 17.92 3.97 -5.40
N LEU A 117 17.83 2.64 -5.58
CA LEU A 117 16.80 1.83 -4.97
C LEU A 117 17.06 1.62 -3.49
N PHE A 118 16.03 1.86 -2.68
CA PHE A 118 16.04 1.54 -1.25
C PHE A 118 14.74 0.83 -0.86
N GLU A 119 14.82 -0.05 0.13
CA GLU A 119 13.62 -0.61 0.76
C GLU A 119 12.91 0.52 1.50
N THR A 120 11.69 0.85 1.08
CA THR A 120 10.95 1.98 1.63
C THR A 120 9.99 1.51 2.71
N SER A 121 10.05 2.12 3.90
CA SER A 121 9.10 1.85 4.97
C SER A 121 7.75 2.54 4.76
N LEU A 122 7.53 3.13 3.56
CA LEU A 122 6.34 3.89 3.21
C LEU A 122 5.07 3.05 3.36
N ARG A 123 4.46 3.19 4.54
CA ARG A 123 3.08 2.81 4.79
C ARG A 123 2.23 3.92 4.21
N MET A 124 1.57 3.65 3.10
CA MET A 124 0.76 4.64 2.37
C MET A 124 -0.44 5.17 3.18
N HIS A 125 -0.73 4.52 4.31
CA HIS A 125 -1.76 4.92 5.25
C HIS A 125 -1.28 4.71 6.69
N TYR A 126 -1.68 5.63 7.58
CA TYR A 126 -1.50 5.47 9.01
C TYR A 126 -2.19 4.18 9.46
N ARG A 127 -1.47 3.33 10.20
CA ARG A 127 -1.99 2.08 10.74
C ARG A 127 -2.40 2.26 12.18
N VAL A 128 -3.66 1.98 12.44
CA VAL A 128 -4.26 2.00 13.76
C VAL A 128 -4.13 0.58 14.34
N PRO A 129 -3.35 0.38 15.42
CA PRO A 129 -3.39 -0.89 16.14
C PRO A 129 -4.78 -1.04 16.77
N VAL A 130 -5.33 -2.25 16.75
CA VAL A 130 -6.65 -2.52 17.32
C VAL A 130 -6.50 -3.09 18.72
N GLU A 131 -7.06 -2.36 19.69
CA GLU A 131 -7.24 -2.84 21.07
C GLU A 131 -8.68 -3.38 21.24
N GLU A 132 -8.88 -4.26 22.22
CA GLU A 132 -10.16 -4.94 22.45
C GLU A 132 -11.33 -3.98 22.72
N ASP A 133 -11.06 -2.80 23.29
CA ASP A 133 -12.07 -1.80 23.67
C ASP A 133 -12.47 -0.87 22.50
N MET A 134 -11.76 -0.92 21.37
CA MET A 134 -11.98 0.03 20.27
C MET A 134 -13.26 -0.23 19.48
N GLY A 135 -13.88 -1.41 19.65
CA GLY A 135 -15.09 -1.78 18.92
C GLY A 135 -14.86 -1.84 17.40
N VAL A 136 -13.67 -2.24 16.97
CA VAL A 136 -13.33 -2.43 15.55
C VAL A 136 -13.04 -3.89 15.30
N GLY A 137 -13.60 -4.45 14.23
CA GLY A 137 -13.39 -5.84 13.86
C GLY A 137 -13.40 -6.02 12.35
N ILE A 138 -13.01 -7.22 11.89
CA ILE A 138 -13.06 -7.58 10.47
C ILE A 138 -13.81 -8.90 10.31
N LEU A 139 -14.53 -9.05 9.21
CA LEU A 139 -15.06 -10.31 8.73
C LEU A 139 -14.39 -10.61 7.39
N LEU A 140 -13.92 -11.84 7.23
CA LEU A 140 -13.38 -12.36 5.97
C LEU A 140 -14.27 -13.53 5.56
N GLU A 141 -14.79 -13.49 4.34
CA GLU A 141 -15.65 -14.57 3.85
C GLU A 141 -14.89 -15.91 3.82
N GLY A 142 -15.47 -16.93 4.46
CA GLY A 142 -14.85 -18.24 4.62
C GLY A 142 -14.00 -18.42 5.89
N PHE A 143 -13.89 -17.42 6.76
CA PHE A 143 -13.12 -17.50 8.01
C PHE A 143 -14.00 -17.20 9.23
N GLU A 144 -14.04 -18.12 10.18
CA GLU A 144 -15.01 -18.04 11.30
C GLU A 144 -14.63 -17.00 12.36
N THR A 145 -13.35 -16.65 12.53
CA THR A 145 -12.90 -15.73 13.59
C THR A 145 -11.59 -14.98 13.26
N PRO A 146 -11.53 -14.15 12.20
CA PRO A 146 -10.35 -13.33 11.96
C PRO A 146 -10.21 -12.26 13.05
N GLN A 147 -9.07 -12.25 13.75
CA GLN A 147 -8.71 -11.22 14.69
C GLN A 147 -7.99 -10.08 13.97
N LEU A 148 -8.56 -8.87 14.01
CA LEU A 148 -7.93 -7.69 13.45
C LEU A 148 -6.82 -7.20 14.39
N LEU A 149 -5.59 -7.11 13.88
CA LEU A 149 -4.42 -6.65 14.65
C LEU A 149 -4.17 -5.16 14.43
N ASP A 150 -4.21 -4.74 13.17
CA ASP A 150 -4.10 -3.35 12.77
C ASP A 150 -4.85 -3.11 11.46
N PHE A 151 -5.26 -1.86 11.21
CA PHE A 151 -5.90 -1.47 9.97
C PHE A 151 -5.51 -0.06 9.54
N SER A 152 -5.74 0.23 8.27
CA SER A 152 -5.52 1.51 7.62
C SER A 152 -6.51 1.67 6.47
N ALA A 153 -6.52 2.83 5.80
CA ALA A 153 -7.42 3.02 4.66
C ALA A 153 -7.14 2.09 3.46
N GLY A 154 -5.91 1.56 3.34
CA GLY A 154 -5.53 0.68 2.23
C GLY A 154 -5.36 -0.79 2.58
N GLY A 155 -5.57 -1.20 3.84
CA GLY A 155 -5.38 -2.59 4.22
C GLY A 155 -5.30 -2.82 5.71
N ALA A 156 -5.14 -4.10 6.08
CA ALA A 156 -5.12 -4.55 7.46
C ALA A 156 -4.09 -5.68 7.68
N ARG A 157 -3.79 -5.94 8.95
CA ARG A 157 -3.20 -7.21 9.39
C ARG A 157 -4.20 -7.94 10.25
N VAL A 158 -4.34 -9.22 9.96
CA VAL A 158 -5.24 -10.11 10.66
C VAL A 158 -4.51 -11.35 11.12
N LEU A 159 -5.00 -11.92 12.21
CA LEU A 159 -4.64 -13.25 12.68
C LEU A 159 -5.83 -14.16 12.42
N VAL A 160 -5.58 -15.29 11.76
CA VAL A 160 -6.59 -16.29 11.41
C VAL A 160 -6.12 -17.66 11.87
N ASP A 161 -7.06 -18.55 12.18
CA ASP A 161 -6.73 -19.92 12.54
C ASP A 161 -6.24 -20.67 11.29
N ALA A 162 -5.07 -21.32 11.41
CA ALA A 162 -4.37 -21.97 10.31
C ALA A 162 -4.75 -23.45 10.17
N SER A 163 -6.06 -23.75 10.14
CA SER A 163 -6.50 -25.08 9.72
C SER A 163 -6.02 -25.34 8.27
N GLU A 164 -5.74 -26.59 7.92
CA GLU A 164 -5.19 -26.90 6.57
C GLU A 164 -6.07 -26.35 5.44
N GLN A 165 -7.39 -26.37 5.63
CA GLN A 165 -8.36 -25.83 4.68
C GLN A 165 -8.29 -24.30 4.61
N ALA A 166 -8.27 -23.60 5.75
CA ALA A 166 -8.17 -22.15 5.81
C ALA A 166 -6.87 -21.63 5.19
N TYR A 167 -5.76 -22.37 5.37
CA TYR A 167 -4.47 -22.00 4.82
C TYR A 167 -4.42 -22.13 3.29
N ALA A 168 -4.97 -23.21 2.72
CA ALA A 168 -5.14 -23.34 1.27
C ALA A 168 -5.99 -22.21 0.69
N ASP A 169 -6.95 -21.73 1.48
CA ASP A 169 -7.80 -20.61 1.13
C ASP A 169 -7.20 -19.21 1.35
N LEU A 170 -5.95 -19.10 1.84
CA LEU A 170 -5.23 -17.85 2.14
C LEU A 170 -3.97 -17.64 1.30
N ALA A 171 -3.89 -18.21 0.11
CA ALA A 171 -2.72 -18.04 -0.76
C ALA A 171 -2.43 -16.56 -1.08
N VAL A 172 -1.14 -16.18 -1.10
CA VAL A 172 -0.71 -14.84 -1.53
C VAL A 172 -1.24 -14.55 -2.94
N GLY A 173 -1.80 -13.35 -3.13
CA GLY A 173 -2.47 -12.93 -4.35
C GLY A 173 -3.94 -13.30 -4.45
N LYS A 174 -4.47 -14.16 -3.56
CA LYS A 174 -5.91 -14.48 -3.53
C LYS A 174 -6.71 -13.29 -3.04
N SER A 175 -7.84 -13.04 -3.69
CA SER A 175 -8.82 -12.03 -3.31
C SER A 175 -9.93 -12.65 -2.46
N ILE A 176 -10.27 -12.03 -1.34
CA ILE A 176 -11.26 -12.52 -0.38
C ILE A 176 -12.19 -11.35 0.00
N PRO A 177 -13.51 -11.47 -0.15
CA PRO A 177 -14.44 -10.44 0.29
C PRO A 177 -14.30 -10.16 1.79
N PHE A 178 -14.31 -8.88 2.15
CA PHE A 178 -14.19 -8.45 3.56
C PHE A 178 -15.27 -7.45 3.96
N ARG A 179 -15.50 -7.39 5.27
CA ARG A 179 -16.21 -6.27 5.92
C ARG A 179 -15.43 -5.81 7.14
N LEU A 180 -15.05 -4.54 7.16
CA LEU A 180 -14.44 -3.90 8.32
C LEU A 180 -15.53 -3.19 9.13
N LEU A 181 -15.75 -3.66 10.35
CA LEU A 181 -16.85 -3.27 11.22
C LEU A 181 -16.38 -2.21 12.23
N PHE A 182 -17.20 -1.18 12.43
CA PHE A 182 -17.03 -0.17 13.46
C PHE A 182 -18.30 -0.15 14.32
N VAL A 183 -18.23 -0.68 15.54
CA VAL A 183 -19.37 -0.82 16.45
C VAL A 183 -20.06 0.54 16.64
N GLY A 184 -21.36 0.57 16.39
CA GLY A 184 -22.18 1.78 16.49
C GLY A 184 -21.98 2.83 15.39
N SER A 185 -21.07 2.61 14.42
CA SER A 185 -20.79 3.56 13.33
C SER A 185 -21.05 3.02 11.93
N GLY A 186 -21.07 1.69 11.74
CA GLY A 186 -21.30 1.05 10.43
C GLY A 186 -20.16 0.14 9.99
N TYR A 187 -19.95 0.01 8.68
CA TYR A 187 -18.90 -0.83 8.11
C TYR A 187 -18.39 -0.28 6.76
N ALA A 188 -17.19 -0.70 6.38
CA ALA A 188 -16.65 -0.59 5.02
C ALA A 188 -16.51 -1.99 4.42
N ALA A 189 -16.79 -2.16 3.13
CA ALA A 189 -16.68 -3.45 2.46
C ALA A 189 -15.91 -3.35 1.14
N GLY A 190 -15.41 -4.48 0.68
CA GLY A 190 -14.71 -4.63 -0.59
C GLY A 190 -14.05 -6.00 -0.65
N ASP A 191 -12.98 -6.09 -1.43
CA ASP A 191 -12.15 -7.27 -1.55
C ASP A 191 -10.79 -7.05 -0.89
N ALA A 192 -10.26 -8.08 -0.24
CA ALA A 192 -8.96 -8.08 0.40
C ALA A 192 -8.03 -9.04 -0.34
N VAL A 193 -6.98 -8.50 -0.96
CA VAL A 193 -5.93 -9.31 -1.58
C VAL A 193 -4.90 -9.68 -0.52
N VAL A 194 -4.61 -10.98 -0.39
CA VAL A 194 -3.56 -11.47 0.51
C VAL A 194 -2.19 -11.06 -0.02
N ARG A 195 -1.45 -10.30 0.77
CA ARG A 195 -0.12 -9.74 0.44
C ARG A 195 1.02 -10.50 1.07
N SER A 196 0.78 -11.01 2.26
CA SER A 196 1.73 -11.81 3.01
C SER A 196 0.99 -12.80 3.87
N LEU A 197 1.57 -13.97 4.02
CA LEU A 197 1.07 -15.02 4.88
C LEU A 197 2.25 -15.58 5.67
N ARG A 198 2.15 -15.54 6.98
CA ARG A 198 3.15 -16.10 7.88
C ARG A 198 2.46 -17.03 8.85
N ARG A 199 2.76 -18.32 8.75
CA ARG A 199 2.25 -19.34 9.66
C ARG A 199 3.08 -19.34 10.95
N GLU A 200 2.38 -19.36 12.07
CA GLU A 200 2.92 -19.52 13.42
C GLU A 200 2.05 -20.55 14.14
N ASP A 201 2.53 -21.79 14.19
CA ASP A 201 1.84 -22.95 14.75
C ASP A 201 0.43 -23.18 14.16
N ASP A 202 -0.60 -23.01 14.99
CA ASP A 202 -2.03 -23.18 14.69
C ASP A 202 -2.67 -21.90 14.15
N ARG A 203 -1.90 -20.83 13.98
CA ARG A 203 -2.38 -19.54 13.48
C ARG A 203 -1.55 -19.03 12.31
N ALA A 204 -2.14 -18.12 11.56
CA ALA A 204 -1.45 -17.43 10.48
C ALA A 204 -1.69 -15.93 10.59
N THR A 205 -0.62 -15.16 10.52
CA THR A 205 -0.71 -13.72 10.32
C THR A 205 -0.82 -13.45 8.82
N CYS A 206 -1.85 -12.71 8.43
CA CYS A 206 -2.11 -12.34 7.05
C CYS A 206 -2.06 -10.82 6.90
N GLY A 207 -1.27 -10.35 5.93
CA GLY A 207 -1.31 -8.97 5.46
C GLY A 207 -2.31 -8.84 4.33
N LEU A 208 -3.25 -7.91 4.45
CA LEU A 208 -4.33 -7.67 3.48
C LEU A 208 -4.16 -6.31 2.82
N PHE A 209 -4.41 -6.25 1.51
CA PHE A 209 -4.57 -5.01 0.75
C PHE A 209 -6.01 -4.86 0.27
N PHE A 210 -6.66 -3.75 0.60
CA PHE A 210 -8.05 -3.52 0.24
C PHE A 210 -8.18 -3.05 -1.21
N THR A 211 -9.12 -3.64 -1.92
CA THR A 211 -9.40 -3.43 -3.34
C THR A 211 -10.91 -3.48 -3.59
N ASN A 212 -11.36 -3.06 -4.77
CA ASN A 212 -12.77 -3.12 -5.17
C ASN A 212 -13.76 -2.50 -4.15
N MET A 213 -13.32 -1.49 -3.40
CA MET A 213 -14.16 -0.75 -2.47
C MET A 213 -14.94 0.34 -3.21
N GLU A 214 -16.19 0.57 -2.81
CA GLU A 214 -16.92 1.74 -3.28
C GLU A 214 -16.28 3.04 -2.76
N ILE A 215 -16.33 4.13 -3.53
CA ILE A 215 -15.81 5.45 -3.13
C ILE A 215 -16.39 5.89 -1.77
N ARG A 216 -17.67 5.56 -1.50
CA ARG A 216 -18.31 5.86 -0.21
C ARG A 216 -17.60 5.17 0.94
N ASP A 217 -17.23 3.90 0.76
CA ASP A 217 -16.64 3.05 1.78
C ASP A 217 -15.17 3.40 2.00
N ILE A 218 -14.43 3.78 0.94
CA ILE A 218 -13.08 4.35 1.04
C ILE A 218 -13.12 5.62 1.89
N ARG A 219 -13.96 6.60 1.54
CA ARG A 219 -14.08 7.85 2.30
C ARG A 219 -14.56 7.64 3.72
N TYR A 220 -15.43 6.65 3.94
CA TYR A 220 -15.88 6.28 5.28
C TYR A 220 -14.72 5.74 6.11
N LEU A 221 -13.94 4.81 5.55
CA LEU A 221 -12.78 4.24 6.20
C LEU A 221 -11.72 5.29 6.55
N GLU A 222 -11.40 6.20 5.62
CA GLU A 222 -10.50 7.32 5.88
C GLU A 222 -10.96 8.19 7.06
N ARG A 223 -12.26 8.52 7.13
CA ARG A 223 -12.83 9.27 8.25
C ARG A 223 -12.73 8.49 9.57
N MET A 224 -12.98 7.18 9.54
CA MET A 224 -12.90 6.36 10.74
C MET A 224 -11.46 6.23 11.25
N VAL A 225 -10.49 6.02 10.36
CA VAL A 225 -9.06 6.03 10.70
C VAL A 225 -8.71 7.36 11.37
N ALA A 226 -9.05 8.49 10.74
CA ALA A 226 -8.76 9.81 11.30
C ALA A 226 -9.41 10.02 12.68
N ARG A 227 -10.65 9.53 12.88
CA ARG A 227 -11.35 9.62 14.16
C ARG A 227 -10.68 8.81 15.26
N VAL A 228 -10.30 7.56 14.97
CA VAL A 228 -9.63 6.71 15.95
C VAL A 228 -8.26 7.28 16.32
N VAL A 229 -7.48 7.72 15.33
CA VAL A 229 -6.18 8.39 15.57
C VAL A 229 -6.35 9.62 16.46
N SER A 230 -7.34 10.47 16.17
CA SER A 230 -7.60 11.65 17.00
C SER A 230 -7.99 11.30 18.43
N ALA A 231 -8.75 10.22 18.64
CA ALA A 231 -9.16 9.77 19.97
C ALA A 231 -7.98 9.18 20.77
N CYS A 232 -7.12 8.39 20.13
CA CYS A 232 -5.91 7.86 20.75
C CYS A 232 -4.99 8.99 21.26
N ARG A 233 -4.77 10.03 20.44
CA ARG A 233 -3.95 11.19 20.82
C ARG A 233 -4.50 11.98 22.01
N GLN A 234 -5.82 12.11 22.10
CA GLN A 234 -6.45 12.79 23.25
C GLN A 234 -6.21 12.00 24.55
N ARG A 235 -6.33 10.66 24.51
CA ARG A 235 -6.03 9.79 25.67
C ARG A 235 -4.57 9.91 26.13
N GLU A 236 -3.62 9.98 25.20
CA GLU A 236 -2.19 10.15 25.51
C GLU A 236 -1.87 11.54 26.10
N GLY A 237 -2.52 12.59 25.60
CA GLY A 237 -2.38 13.95 26.13
C GLY A 237 -2.95 14.11 27.55
N ASP A 238 -4.07 13.45 27.84
CA ASP A 238 -4.69 13.47 29.17
C ASP A 238 -3.90 12.61 30.19
N ALA A 239 -3.26 11.52 29.75
CA ALA A 239 -2.42 10.67 30.59
C ALA A 239 -1.07 11.30 30.99
N GLY A 240 -0.63 12.35 30.29
CA GLY A 240 0.59 13.11 30.60
C GLY A 240 0.41 14.20 31.68
N TYR A 241 -0.80 14.36 32.21
CA TYR A 241 -1.18 15.38 33.21
C TYR A 241 -1.64 14.78 34.55
N VAL A 242 -1.15 13.59 34.91
CA VAL A 242 -1.37 12.96 36.22
C VAL A 242 -0.06 12.81 36.98
#